data_AF-A0A846XAE8-F1
#
_entry.id   AF-A0A846XAE8-F1
#
_cell.length_a   1.000
_cell.length_b   1.000
_cell.length_c   1.000
_cell.angle_alpha   90.00
_cell.angle_beta   90.00
_cell.angle_gamma   90.00
#
_symmetry.space_group_name_H-M   'P 1'
#
loop_
_entity.id
_entity.type
_entity.pdbx_description
1 polymer ?
#
loop_
_entity_poly.entity_id
_entity_poly.type
_entity_poly.pdbx_seq_one_letter_code
_entity_poly.pdbx_strand_id
1 'polypeptide(L)'
;MTLSIVVPILGPPAAGKTTLTLALETDLRRRIFRLREHVPADALAAAASAASRVGWIDDSIVRPAVHNYLEQVCADDLVDTVLLDNFPGTAEQVSMLIDSVGAVAPQCVVEPLELAVDERTRRSRAKNRRVCYHCEKDPIADPRLPATAAAQSAWTCGRCGGQLHPRRGDAPSLFAARSRRHQSATDAIRAAFISAGYPVTTLDANPTPDTMAGYVEPMLISRRRTA
;
A
#
# COMPACT_ATOMS: atom_id res chain seq x y z
N MET A 1 -6.43 2.99 24.17
CA MET A 1 -5.95 2.03 23.16
C MET A 1 -6.99 1.96 22.07
N THR A 2 -6.72 2.59 20.94
CA THR A 2 -7.74 2.97 19.95
C THR A 2 -7.60 2.23 18.63
N LEU A 3 -6.40 1.74 18.30
CA LEU A 3 -6.18 0.97 17.08
C LEU A 3 -6.94 -0.37 17.12
N SER A 4 -8.07 -0.41 16.43
CA SER A 4 -8.96 -1.58 16.36
C SER A 4 -8.63 -2.49 15.18
N ILE A 5 -8.16 -1.93 14.06
CA ILE A 5 -7.94 -2.72 12.84
C ILE A 5 -6.72 -2.27 12.02
N VAL A 6 -5.96 -3.25 11.53
CA VAL A 6 -4.87 -3.07 10.57
C VAL A 6 -5.24 -3.82 9.29
N VAL A 7 -5.16 -3.14 8.15
CA VAL A 7 -5.67 -3.64 6.87
C VAL A 7 -4.54 -3.66 5.84
N PRO A 8 -3.84 -4.80 5.69
CA PRO A 8 -2.89 -4.98 4.59
C PRO A 8 -3.60 -5.00 3.24
N ILE A 9 -3.27 -4.05 2.35
CA ILE A 9 -3.80 -4.06 0.97
C ILE A 9 -2.78 -4.71 0.04
N LEU A 10 -3.10 -5.92 -0.40
CA LEU A 10 -2.29 -6.80 -1.23
C LEU A 10 -2.73 -6.77 -2.69
N GLY A 11 -1.89 -7.31 -3.57
CA GLY A 11 -2.20 -7.51 -4.98
C GLY A 11 -1.11 -7.01 -5.94
N PRO A 12 -1.24 -7.28 -7.24
CA PRO A 12 -0.18 -7.04 -8.22
C PRO A 12 0.08 -5.54 -8.46
N PRO A 13 1.21 -5.19 -9.10
CA PRO A 13 1.44 -3.84 -9.60
C PRO A 13 0.27 -3.37 -10.48
N ALA A 14 -0.12 -2.09 -10.31
CA ALA A 14 -1.27 -1.47 -10.98
C ALA A 14 -2.65 -2.10 -10.66
N ALA A 15 -2.79 -2.86 -9.56
CA ALA A 15 -4.08 -3.35 -9.09
C ALA A 15 -5.03 -2.26 -8.54
N GLY A 16 -4.51 -1.08 -8.19
CA GLY A 16 -5.30 0.01 -7.61
C GLY A 16 -5.15 0.18 -6.10
N LYS A 17 -4.21 -0.53 -5.45
CA LYS A 17 -3.98 -0.49 -3.99
C LYS A 17 -3.89 0.92 -3.41
N THR A 18 -2.93 1.72 -3.89
CA THR A 18 -2.77 3.12 -3.46
C THR A 18 -4.02 3.95 -3.73
N THR A 19 -4.69 3.72 -4.85
CA THR A 19 -5.93 4.44 -5.20
C THR A 19 -7.04 4.12 -4.21
N LEU A 20 -7.20 2.85 -3.83
CA LEU A 20 -8.16 2.40 -2.83
C LEU A 20 -7.82 2.98 -1.45
N THR A 21 -6.56 2.91 -1.01
CA THR A 21 -6.19 3.47 0.29
C THR A 21 -6.44 4.96 0.38
N LEU A 22 -6.15 5.72 -0.71
CA LEU A 22 -6.44 7.15 -0.77
C LEU A 22 -7.95 7.45 -0.75
N ALA A 23 -8.77 6.62 -1.40
CA ALA A 23 -10.23 6.76 -1.35
C ALA A 23 -10.79 6.49 0.06
N LEU A 24 -10.18 5.53 0.77
CA LEU A 24 -10.56 5.18 2.15
C LEU A 24 -10.03 6.17 3.20
N GLU A 25 -9.01 6.98 2.90
CA GLU A 25 -8.39 7.95 3.85
C GLU A 25 -9.29 9.16 4.18
N THR A 26 -10.51 9.22 3.65
CA THR A 26 -11.45 10.31 3.91
C THR A 26 -11.99 10.34 5.35
N ASP A 27 -11.90 9.23 6.10
CA ASP A 27 -12.22 9.16 7.53
C ASP A 27 -11.00 9.55 8.38
N LEU A 28 -11.14 10.58 9.23
CA LEU A 28 -10.06 11.10 10.09
C LEU A 28 -9.47 10.06 11.06
N ARG A 29 -10.21 8.98 11.33
CA ARG A 29 -9.76 7.86 12.18
C ARG A 29 -8.86 6.87 11.46
N ARG A 30 -8.61 7.08 10.17
CA ARG A 30 -7.71 6.25 9.36
C ARG A 30 -6.36 6.91 9.20
N ARG A 31 -5.34 6.07 9.13
CA ARG A 31 -4.00 6.44 8.68
C ARG A 31 -3.53 5.46 7.62
N ILE A 32 -2.81 5.95 6.63
CA ILE A 32 -2.11 5.09 5.67
C ILE A 32 -0.67 4.93 6.13
N PHE A 33 -0.20 3.69 6.18
CA PHE A 33 1.21 3.37 6.28
C PHE A 33 1.80 3.13 4.90
N ARG A 34 2.89 3.82 4.57
CA ARG A 34 3.74 3.50 3.42
C ARG A 34 5.16 3.33 3.90
N LEU A 35 5.71 2.13 3.75
CA LEU A 35 7.06 1.81 4.25
C LEU A 35 8.12 2.86 3.88
N ARG A 36 8.09 3.37 2.64
CA ARG A 36 9.03 4.38 2.15
C ARG A 36 8.98 5.72 2.89
N GLU A 37 7.89 6.04 3.58
CA GLU A 37 7.77 7.27 4.38
C GLU A 37 8.41 7.12 5.77
N HIS A 38 8.71 5.88 6.18
CA HIS A 38 9.18 5.53 7.52
C HIS A 38 10.57 4.91 7.56
N VAL A 39 11.26 4.80 6.41
CA VAL A 39 12.64 4.31 6.35
C VAL A 39 13.60 5.42 5.93
N PRO A 40 14.90 5.32 6.30
CA PRO A 40 15.92 6.28 5.90
C PRO A 40 16.05 6.44 4.37
N ALA A 41 16.30 7.67 3.92
CA ALA A 41 16.39 8.01 2.48
C ALA A 41 17.58 7.33 1.77
N ASP A 42 18.69 7.11 2.47
CA ASP A 42 19.85 6.37 1.99
C ASP A 42 19.53 4.88 1.75
N ALA A 43 18.77 4.24 2.65
CA ALA A 43 18.26 2.89 2.48
C ALA A 43 17.34 2.80 1.24
N LEU A 44 16.51 3.81 1.00
CA LEU A 44 15.68 3.90 -0.20
C LEU A 44 16.50 4.07 -1.48
N ALA A 45 17.50 4.94 -1.45
CA ALA A 45 18.38 5.18 -2.59
C ALA A 45 19.20 3.91 -2.94
N ALA A 46 19.69 3.20 -1.93
CA ALA A 46 20.37 1.91 -2.10
C ALA A 46 19.43 0.86 -2.70
N ALA A 47 18.19 0.75 -2.18
CA ALA A 47 17.20 -0.17 -2.72
C ALA A 47 16.81 0.16 -4.18
N ALA A 48 16.69 1.44 -4.52
CA ALA A 48 16.30 1.91 -5.85
C ALA A 48 17.42 1.77 -6.91
N SER A 49 18.68 1.85 -6.50
CA SER A 49 19.85 1.67 -7.37
C SER A 49 20.23 0.20 -7.56
N ALA A 50 19.90 -0.67 -6.60
CA ALA A 50 20.12 -2.10 -6.71
C ALA A 50 19.15 -2.76 -7.70
N ALA A 51 19.57 -2.88 -8.96
CA ALA A 51 18.81 -3.56 -10.00
C ALA A 51 18.39 -5.00 -9.61
N SER A 52 19.20 -5.68 -8.79
CA SER A 52 18.94 -7.02 -8.26
C SER A 52 17.81 -7.08 -7.22
N ARG A 53 17.55 -5.98 -6.51
CA ARG A 53 16.57 -5.94 -5.41
C ARG A 53 15.23 -5.32 -5.81
N VAL A 54 15.13 -4.72 -7.00
CA VAL A 54 13.89 -4.10 -7.52
C VAL A 54 13.22 -3.21 -6.46
N GLY A 55 14.01 -2.40 -5.74
CA GLY A 55 13.50 -1.53 -4.68
C GLY A 55 13.22 -2.20 -3.32
N TRP A 56 13.79 -3.38 -3.03
CA TRP A 56 13.67 -4.01 -1.71
C TRP A 56 14.55 -3.35 -0.67
N ILE A 57 13.94 -3.06 0.48
CA ILE A 57 14.60 -2.56 1.68
C ILE A 57 14.85 -3.77 2.59
N ASP A 58 15.99 -3.78 3.27
CA ASP A 58 16.34 -4.87 4.18
C ASP A 58 15.35 -4.98 5.35
N ASP A 59 14.97 -6.19 5.71
CA ASP A 59 14.00 -6.42 6.79
C ASP A 59 14.51 -5.94 8.16
N SER A 60 15.84 -5.81 8.35
CA SER A 60 16.41 -5.19 9.54
C SER A 60 16.09 -3.69 9.65
N ILE A 61 15.78 -3.02 8.53
CA ILE A 61 15.35 -1.62 8.46
C ILE A 61 13.82 -1.55 8.49
N VAL A 62 13.14 -2.49 7.82
CA VAL A 62 11.67 -2.54 7.79
C VAL A 62 11.08 -2.79 9.18
N ARG A 63 11.64 -3.71 9.96
CA ARG A 63 11.15 -4.06 11.29
C ARG A 63 11.00 -2.87 12.24
N PRO A 64 12.06 -2.09 12.53
CA PRO A 64 11.92 -0.93 13.39
C PRO A 64 10.99 0.13 12.78
N ALA A 65 10.98 0.31 11.45
CA ALA A 65 10.08 1.27 10.81
C ALA A 65 8.59 0.94 11.01
N VAL A 66 8.21 -0.33 10.86
CA VAL A 66 6.84 -0.81 11.09
C VAL A 66 6.47 -0.70 12.57
N HIS A 67 7.36 -1.17 13.46
CA HIS A 67 7.11 -1.14 14.90
C HIS A 67 6.93 0.28 15.42
N ASN A 68 7.87 1.17 15.12
CA ASN A 68 7.82 2.57 15.57
C ASN A 68 6.58 3.30 15.04
N TYR A 69 6.16 3.03 13.79
CA TYR A 69 4.94 3.61 13.25
C TYR A 69 3.71 3.14 14.02
N LEU A 70 3.60 1.83 14.29
CA LEU A 70 2.46 1.30 15.03
C LEU A 70 2.42 1.84 16.47
N GLU A 71 3.57 1.96 17.15
CA GLU A 71 3.64 2.62 18.47
C GLU A 71 3.13 4.06 18.42
N GLN A 72 3.56 4.85 17.42
CA GLN A 72 3.13 6.23 17.25
C GLN A 72 1.62 6.33 16.99
N VAL A 73 1.07 5.47 16.13
CA VAL A 73 -0.35 5.46 15.82
C VAL A 73 -1.19 4.99 17.01
N CYS A 74 -0.71 4.01 17.77
CA CYS A 74 -1.40 3.55 18.98
C CYS A 74 -1.45 4.60 20.09
N ALA A 75 -0.57 5.60 20.06
CA ALA A 75 -0.61 6.76 20.95
C ALA A 75 -1.59 7.86 20.49
N ASP A 76 -2.09 7.81 19.25
CA ASP A 76 -3.11 8.74 18.73
C ASP A 76 -4.51 8.15 18.95
N ASP A 77 -5.20 8.65 19.98
CA ASP A 77 -6.55 8.18 20.35
C ASP A 77 -7.61 8.44 19.26
N LEU A 78 -7.32 9.25 18.24
CA LEU A 78 -8.24 9.44 17.12
C LEU A 78 -8.15 8.32 16.09
N VAL A 79 -7.04 7.57 16.06
CA VAL A 79 -6.80 6.58 15.01
C VAL A 79 -7.26 5.20 15.47
N ASP A 80 -8.25 4.66 14.75
CA ASP A 80 -8.77 3.32 14.98
C ASP A 80 -8.37 2.31 13.89
N THR A 81 -7.82 2.80 12.77
CA THR A 81 -7.54 2.01 11.59
C THR A 81 -6.26 2.41 10.90
N VAL A 82 -5.45 1.42 10.58
CA VAL A 82 -4.27 1.58 9.74
C VAL A 82 -4.47 0.81 8.44
N LEU A 83 -4.30 1.48 7.30
CA LEU A 83 -4.26 0.88 5.97
C LEU A 83 -2.81 0.74 5.52
N LEU A 84 -2.33 -0.48 5.24
CA LEU A 84 -0.96 -0.69 4.76
C LEU A 84 -0.94 -0.68 3.23
N ASP A 85 -0.37 0.36 2.63
CA ASP A 85 -0.31 0.53 1.17
C ASP A 85 1.00 -0.05 0.61
N ASN A 86 0.88 -1.15 -0.15
CA ASN A 86 2.00 -1.93 -0.70
C ASN A 86 2.90 -2.60 0.37
N PHE A 87 2.34 -2.99 1.51
CA PHE A 87 3.02 -3.76 2.55
C PHE A 87 2.03 -4.76 3.19
N PRO A 88 2.45 -5.98 3.57
CA PRO A 88 3.78 -6.58 3.40
C PRO A 88 4.07 -7.05 1.96
N GLY A 89 5.36 -7.29 1.66
CA GLY A 89 5.81 -7.77 0.35
C GLY A 89 6.49 -9.14 0.35
N THR A 90 6.64 -9.78 1.52
CA THR A 90 7.15 -11.16 1.72
C THR A 90 6.46 -11.82 2.91
N ALA A 91 6.62 -13.14 3.06
CA ALA A 91 6.09 -13.90 4.19
C ALA A 91 6.73 -13.49 5.52
N GLU A 92 8.03 -13.20 5.54
CA GLU A 92 8.76 -12.74 6.73
C GLU A 92 8.21 -11.41 7.25
N GLN A 93 7.83 -10.51 6.33
CA GLN A 93 7.18 -9.25 6.67
C GLN A 93 5.76 -9.43 7.20
N VAL A 94 5.06 -10.51 6.81
CA VAL A 94 3.76 -10.86 7.41
C VAL A 94 3.95 -11.22 8.88
N SER A 95 4.88 -12.14 9.19
CA SER A 95 5.17 -12.52 10.58
C SER A 95 5.59 -11.31 11.41
N MET A 96 6.50 -10.49 10.88
CA MET A 96 6.94 -9.24 11.52
C MET A 96 5.79 -8.27 11.81
N LEU A 97 4.88 -8.09 10.86
CA LEU A 97 3.71 -7.22 11.03
C LEU A 97 2.83 -7.72 12.17
N ILE A 98 2.52 -9.02 12.17
CA ILE A 98 1.65 -9.64 13.17
C ILE A 98 2.27 -9.54 14.56
N ASP A 99 3.57 -9.84 14.70
CA ASP A 99 4.30 -9.69 15.96
C ASP A 99 4.24 -8.23 16.45
N SER A 100 4.43 -7.28 15.54
CA SER A 100 4.43 -5.85 15.89
C SER A 100 3.05 -5.38 16.33
N VAL A 101 1.99 -5.77 15.63
CA VAL A 101 0.60 -5.45 16.00
C VAL A 101 0.25 -6.08 17.35
N GLY A 102 0.57 -7.37 17.55
CA GLY A 102 0.31 -8.06 18.82
C GLY A 102 1.03 -7.45 20.01
N ALA A 103 2.23 -6.92 19.80
CA ALA A 103 3.01 -6.26 20.86
C ALA A 103 2.41 -4.92 21.31
N VAL A 104 1.92 -4.09 20.38
CA VAL A 104 1.47 -2.72 20.68
C VAL A 104 -0.05 -2.58 20.81
N ALA A 105 -0.81 -3.47 20.17
CA ALA A 105 -2.27 -3.46 20.12
C ALA A 105 -2.82 -4.89 20.09
N PRO A 106 -2.76 -5.64 21.21
CA PRO A 106 -3.09 -7.07 21.25
C PRO A 106 -4.55 -7.42 20.91
N GLN A 107 -5.47 -6.46 20.99
CA GLN A 107 -6.88 -6.62 20.61
C GLN A 107 -7.16 -6.21 19.15
N CYS A 108 -6.14 -5.71 18.44
CA CYS A 108 -6.31 -5.25 17.07
C CYS A 108 -6.53 -6.42 16.10
N VAL A 109 -7.54 -6.29 15.25
CA VAL A 109 -7.81 -7.24 14.17
C VAL A 109 -6.91 -6.92 12.97
N VAL A 110 -6.30 -7.95 12.38
CA VAL A 110 -5.63 -7.84 11.08
C VAL A 110 -6.54 -8.40 10.00
N GLU A 111 -6.90 -7.59 8.99
CA GLU A 111 -7.81 -7.97 7.90
C GLU A 111 -7.10 -7.79 6.55
N PRO A 112 -6.37 -8.80 6.03
CA PRO A 112 -5.70 -8.72 4.75
C PRO A 112 -6.71 -8.70 3.59
N LEU A 113 -6.60 -7.69 2.72
CA LEU A 113 -7.42 -7.53 1.53
C LEU A 113 -6.56 -7.65 0.29
N GLU A 114 -6.84 -8.61 -0.58
CA GLU A 114 -6.14 -8.79 -1.84
C GLU A 114 -6.96 -8.31 -3.05
N LEU A 115 -6.38 -7.42 -3.83
CA LEU A 115 -6.98 -6.92 -5.05
C LEU A 115 -6.62 -7.81 -6.25
N ALA A 116 -7.62 -8.46 -6.83
CA ALA A 116 -7.50 -9.26 -8.04
C ALA A 116 -7.90 -8.44 -9.28
N VAL A 117 -7.06 -8.44 -10.32
CA VAL A 117 -7.37 -7.79 -11.59
C VAL A 117 -6.56 -8.44 -12.72
N ASP A 118 -7.16 -8.54 -13.90
CA ASP A 118 -6.54 -9.17 -15.05
C ASP A 118 -5.33 -8.38 -15.57
N GLU A 119 -4.43 -9.07 -16.25
CA GLU A 119 -3.19 -8.47 -16.75
C GLU A 119 -3.41 -7.35 -17.77
N ARG A 120 -4.42 -7.47 -18.64
CA ARG A 120 -4.71 -6.47 -19.67
C ARG A 120 -5.10 -5.14 -19.01
N THR A 121 -5.98 -5.20 -18.01
CA THR A 121 -6.38 -4.03 -17.22
C THR A 121 -5.20 -3.44 -16.47
N ARG A 122 -4.35 -4.26 -15.82
CA ARG A 122 -3.15 -3.77 -15.13
C ARG A 122 -2.18 -3.05 -16.07
N ARG A 123 -1.92 -3.59 -17.26
CA ARG A 123 -1.05 -2.96 -18.27
C ARG A 123 -1.63 -1.63 -18.76
N SER A 124 -2.94 -1.58 -18.98
CA SER A 124 -3.65 -0.35 -19.35
C SER A 124 -3.50 0.72 -18.25
N ARG A 125 -3.74 0.35 -16.99
CA ARG A 125 -3.59 1.25 -15.82
C ARG A 125 -2.15 1.74 -15.69
N ALA A 126 -1.15 0.87 -15.81
CA ALA A 126 0.26 1.26 -15.75
C ALA A 126 0.64 2.25 -16.85
N LYS A 127 0.19 2.02 -18.10
CA LYS A 127 0.44 2.92 -19.23
C LYS A 127 -0.16 4.32 -19.02
N ASN A 128 -1.36 4.38 -18.44
CA ASN A 128 -2.11 5.62 -18.26
C ASN A 128 -1.81 6.34 -16.94
N ARG A 129 -1.15 5.68 -15.99
CA ARG A 129 -0.84 6.30 -14.69
C ARG A 129 0.09 7.49 -14.86
N ARG A 130 -0.22 8.54 -14.12
CA ARG A 130 0.56 9.76 -14.02
C ARG A 130 0.91 10.06 -12.58
N VAL A 131 2.03 10.75 -12.39
CA VAL A 131 2.54 11.20 -11.10
C VAL A 131 2.88 12.68 -11.19
N CYS A 132 2.89 13.37 -10.05
CA CYS A 132 3.23 14.78 -9.95
C CYS A 132 4.39 14.97 -8.98
N TYR A 133 5.52 15.48 -9.49
CA TYR A 133 6.72 15.75 -8.69
C TYR A 133 6.56 16.92 -7.71
N HIS A 134 5.53 17.75 -7.89
CA HIS A 134 5.25 18.86 -6.98
C HIS A 134 4.32 18.45 -5.83
N CYS A 135 3.32 17.60 -6.11
CA CYS A 135 2.34 17.21 -5.10
C CYS A 135 2.83 16.11 -4.15
N GLU A 136 3.63 15.18 -4.66
CA GLU A 136 4.20 14.10 -3.84
C GLU A 136 5.65 14.41 -3.49
N LYS A 137 5.94 14.49 -2.19
CA LYS A 137 7.29 14.64 -1.66
C LYS A 137 7.89 13.26 -1.36
N ASP A 138 8.25 12.51 -2.40
CA ASP A 138 8.95 11.24 -2.22
C ASP A 138 10.40 11.48 -1.72
N PRO A 139 10.90 10.74 -0.71
CA PRO A 139 12.21 11.00 -0.10
C PRO A 139 13.40 10.96 -1.05
N ILE A 140 13.29 10.28 -2.19
CA ILE A 140 14.35 10.16 -3.20
C ILE A 140 13.93 10.76 -4.55
N ALA A 141 12.93 11.65 -4.55
CA ALA A 141 12.39 12.30 -5.74
C ALA A 141 11.90 11.32 -6.83
N ASP A 142 11.34 10.17 -6.44
CA ASP A 142 10.70 9.20 -7.34
C ASP A 142 9.21 9.04 -6.97
N PRO A 143 8.32 9.95 -7.42
CA PRO A 143 6.92 9.95 -7.03
C PRO A 143 6.18 8.71 -7.56
N ARG A 144 5.27 8.20 -6.73
CA ARG A 144 4.56 6.92 -6.88
C ARG A 144 3.04 7.06 -6.81
N LEU A 145 2.53 8.06 -6.11
CA LEU A 145 1.09 8.27 -5.91
C LEU A 145 0.43 8.68 -7.23
N PRO A 146 -0.70 8.05 -7.59
CA PRO A 146 -1.42 8.42 -8.80
C PRO A 146 -1.91 9.86 -8.68
N ALA A 147 -1.57 10.69 -9.66
CA ALA A 147 -2.03 12.07 -9.74
C ALA A 147 -3.31 12.17 -10.57
N THR A 148 -4.24 13.02 -10.12
CA THR A 148 -5.43 13.39 -10.89
C THR A 148 -5.06 14.45 -11.92
N ALA A 149 -5.44 14.22 -13.17
CA ALA A 149 -5.25 15.18 -14.25
C ALA A 149 -6.31 16.30 -14.21
N ALA A 150 -5.98 17.46 -14.73
CA ALA A 150 -6.93 18.54 -14.95
C ALA A 150 -7.94 18.15 -16.04
N ALA A 151 -9.18 18.63 -15.94
CA ALA A 151 -10.25 18.26 -16.87
C ALA A 151 -9.92 18.60 -18.34
N GLN A 152 -9.13 19.66 -18.56
CA GLN A 152 -8.77 20.16 -19.89
C GLN A 152 -7.44 19.58 -20.41
N SER A 153 -6.67 18.87 -19.57
CA SER A 153 -5.35 18.36 -19.96
C SER A 153 -4.94 17.13 -19.13
N ALA A 154 -4.80 16.00 -19.81
CA ALA A 154 -4.29 14.74 -19.23
C ALA A 154 -2.85 14.82 -18.70
N TRP A 155 -2.12 15.90 -19.03
CA TRP A 155 -0.71 16.12 -18.67
C TRP A 155 -0.51 17.25 -17.66
N THR A 156 -1.59 17.84 -17.17
CA THR A 156 -1.54 18.91 -16.16
C THR A 156 -2.15 18.39 -14.87
N CYS A 157 -1.49 18.61 -13.74
CA CYS A 157 -1.97 18.19 -12.44
C CYS A 157 -3.22 18.98 -12.08
N GLY A 158 -4.32 18.30 -11.81
CA GLY A 158 -5.56 18.95 -11.36
C GLY A 158 -5.46 19.62 -9.99
N ARG A 159 -4.43 19.29 -9.19
CA ARG A 159 -4.23 19.84 -7.85
C ARG A 159 -3.35 21.10 -7.83
N CYS A 160 -2.21 21.09 -8.52
CA CYS A 160 -1.24 22.19 -8.46
C CYS A 160 -0.95 22.86 -9.80
N GLY A 161 -1.58 22.42 -10.90
CA GLY A 161 -1.31 22.92 -12.25
C GLY A 161 0.05 22.52 -12.84
N GLY A 162 0.89 21.78 -12.11
CA GLY A 162 2.21 21.34 -12.57
C GLY A 162 2.13 20.27 -13.65
N GLN A 163 3.22 20.05 -14.38
CA GLN A 163 3.31 18.99 -15.38
C GLN A 163 3.23 17.60 -14.73
N LEU A 164 2.43 16.72 -15.33
CA LEU A 164 2.36 15.33 -14.96
C LEU A 164 3.32 14.49 -15.80
N HIS A 165 3.86 13.45 -15.18
CA HIS A 165 4.82 12.56 -15.82
C HIS A 165 4.34 11.11 -15.75
N PRO A 166 4.71 10.25 -16.72
CA PRO A 166 4.55 8.81 -16.55
C PRO A 166 5.34 8.35 -15.34
N ARG A 167 4.80 7.42 -14.57
CA ARG A 167 5.52 6.87 -13.42
C ARG A 167 6.67 5.99 -13.90
N ARG A 168 7.89 6.25 -13.42
CA ARG A 168 9.10 5.50 -13.78
C ARG A 168 8.91 3.97 -13.62
N GLY A 169 8.32 3.55 -12.50
CA GLY A 169 8.07 2.13 -12.20
C GLY A 169 7.10 1.41 -13.14
N ASP A 170 6.41 2.12 -14.03
CA ASP A 170 5.51 1.56 -15.04
C ASP A 170 6.16 1.36 -16.41
N ALA A 171 7.44 1.72 -16.55
CA ALA A 171 8.23 1.37 -17.74
C ALA A 171 8.16 -0.16 -17.96
N PRO A 172 8.04 -0.65 -19.20
CA PRO A 172 7.72 -2.06 -19.49
C PRO A 172 8.62 -3.08 -18.76
N SER A 173 9.93 -2.84 -18.74
CA SER A 173 10.92 -3.71 -18.09
C SER A 173 10.73 -3.76 -16.56
N LEU A 174 10.56 -2.60 -15.91
CA LEU A 174 10.34 -2.50 -14.48
C LEU A 174 8.97 -3.06 -14.07
N PHE A 175 7.93 -2.77 -14.84
CA PHE A 175 6.60 -3.30 -14.59
C PHE A 175 6.58 -4.84 -14.68
N ALA A 176 7.25 -5.42 -15.68
CA ALA A 176 7.39 -6.87 -15.81
C ALA A 176 8.19 -7.48 -14.65
N ALA A 177 9.31 -6.87 -14.26
CA ALA A 177 10.11 -7.33 -13.12
C ALA A 177 9.30 -7.31 -11.81
N ARG A 178 8.57 -6.22 -11.54
CA ARG A 178 7.70 -6.10 -10.36
C ARG A 178 6.54 -7.08 -10.39
N SER A 179 5.99 -7.36 -11.58
CA SER A 179 4.91 -8.34 -11.73
C SER A 179 5.39 -9.76 -11.45
N ARG A 180 6.55 -10.17 -12.00
CA ARG A 180 7.17 -11.48 -11.70
C ARG A 180 7.46 -11.64 -10.22
N ARG A 181 8.03 -10.60 -9.60
CA ARG A 181 8.30 -10.59 -8.17
C ARG A 181 7.05 -10.79 -7.33
N HIS A 182 5.97 -10.06 -7.65
CA HIS A 182 4.71 -10.23 -6.95
C HIS A 182 4.23 -11.67 -7.10
N GLN A 183 4.19 -12.18 -8.33
CA GLN A 183 3.76 -13.55 -8.62
C GLN A 183 4.57 -14.60 -7.85
N SER A 184 5.88 -14.43 -7.69
CA SER A 184 6.72 -15.36 -6.92
C SER A 184 6.51 -15.28 -5.41
N ALA A 185 5.94 -14.19 -4.88
CA ALA A 185 5.78 -13.96 -3.44
C ALA A 185 4.34 -14.15 -2.95
N THR A 186 3.34 -13.98 -3.82
CA THR A 186 1.92 -13.93 -3.44
C THR A 186 1.47 -15.15 -2.64
N ASP A 187 1.81 -16.36 -3.09
CA ASP A 187 1.36 -17.58 -2.41
C ASP A 187 1.99 -17.73 -1.02
N ALA A 188 3.27 -17.37 -0.87
CA ALA A 188 3.94 -17.38 0.43
C ALA A 188 3.36 -16.34 1.39
N ILE A 189 3.02 -15.14 0.90
CA ILE A 189 2.36 -14.09 1.70
C ILE A 189 0.98 -14.56 2.16
N ARG A 190 0.17 -15.12 1.24
CA ARG A 190 -1.15 -15.67 1.59
C ARG A 190 -1.05 -16.77 2.62
N ALA A 191 -0.13 -17.72 2.41
CA ALA A 191 0.10 -18.83 3.33
C ALA A 191 0.53 -18.33 4.72
N ALA A 192 1.39 -17.31 4.80
CA ALA A 192 1.82 -16.73 6.07
C ALA A 192 0.65 -16.09 6.84
N PHE A 193 -0.23 -15.33 6.18
CA PHE A 193 -1.43 -14.79 6.83
C PHE A 193 -2.36 -15.90 7.32
N ILE A 194 -2.66 -16.88 6.46
CA ILE A 194 -3.54 -18.01 6.80
C ILE A 194 -2.97 -18.83 7.96
N SER A 195 -1.67 -19.13 7.94
CA SER A 195 -1.00 -19.88 9.00
C SER A 195 -1.01 -19.15 10.35
N ALA A 196 -1.09 -17.82 10.32
CA ALA A 196 -1.22 -17.01 11.53
C ALA A 196 -2.68 -16.75 11.94
N GLY A 197 -3.66 -17.36 11.26
CA GLY A 197 -5.07 -17.25 11.59
C GLY A 197 -5.81 -16.08 10.94
N TYR A 198 -5.19 -15.38 9.98
CA TYR A 198 -5.78 -14.25 9.29
C TYR A 198 -6.19 -14.65 7.86
N PRO A 199 -7.49 -14.89 7.58
CA PRO A 199 -7.93 -15.20 6.23
C PRO A 199 -7.70 -14.00 5.30
N VAL A 200 -7.29 -14.28 4.06
CA VAL A 200 -7.09 -13.24 3.04
C VAL A 200 -8.37 -13.08 2.23
N THR A 201 -9.03 -11.93 2.36
CA THR A 201 -10.23 -11.63 1.58
C THR A 201 -9.83 -11.11 0.20
N THR A 202 -10.29 -11.76 -0.88
CA THR A 202 -10.01 -11.33 -2.25
C THR A 202 -11.15 -10.49 -2.81
N LEU A 203 -10.81 -9.38 -3.47
CA LEU A 203 -11.77 -8.46 -4.09
C LEU A 203 -11.44 -8.27 -5.57
N ASP A 204 -12.46 -8.32 -6.43
CA ASP A 204 -12.32 -7.92 -7.84
C ASP A 204 -12.09 -6.41 -7.90
N ALA A 205 -10.94 -6.01 -8.43
CA ALA A 205 -10.50 -4.62 -8.51
C ALA A 205 -10.71 -4.00 -9.91
N ASN A 206 -11.59 -4.58 -10.74
CA ASN A 206 -12.05 -3.95 -11.98
C ASN A 206 -12.91 -2.69 -11.81
N PRO A 207 -13.80 -2.58 -10.80
CA PRO A 207 -14.64 -1.40 -10.59
C PRO A 207 -13.85 -0.10 -10.35
N THR A 208 -14.57 1.03 -10.31
CA THR A 208 -13.98 2.34 -10.01
C THR A 208 -13.51 2.41 -8.55
N PRO A 209 -12.55 3.31 -8.22
CA PRO A 209 -12.10 3.50 -6.84
C PRO A 209 -13.22 3.75 -5.84
N ASP A 210 -14.21 4.58 -6.18
CA ASP A 210 -15.32 4.91 -5.30
C ASP A 210 -16.22 3.69 -5.04
N THR A 211 -16.47 2.89 -6.08
CA THR A 211 -17.21 1.62 -5.93
C THR A 211 -16.43 0.63 -5.06
N MET A 212 -15.12 0.51 -5.26
CA MET A 212 -14.26 -0.34 -4.43
C MET A 212 -14.25 0.11 -2.96
N ALA A 213 -14.13 1.42 -2.72
CA ALA A 213 -14.22 1.96 -1.37
C ALA A 213 -15.59 1.64 -0.74
N GLY A 214 -16.69 1.77 -1.50
CA GLY A 214 -18.03 1.38 -1.06
C GLY A 214 -18.20 -0.11 -0.70
N TYR A 215 -17.38 -1.01 -1.25
CA TYR A 215 -17.36 -2.42 -0.85
C TYR A 215 -16.57 -2.68 0.43
N VAL A 216 -15.47 -1.95 0.62
CA VAL A 216 -14.56 -2.14 1.75
C VAL A 216 -15.06 -1.41 3.00
N GLU A 217 -15.65 -0.22 2.85
CA GLU A 217 -16.14 0.63 3.95
C GLU A 217 -17.02 -0.14 4.96
N PRO A 218 -18.05 -0.91 4.54
CA PRO A 218 -18.92 -1.63 5.46
C PRO A 218 -18.19 -2.77 6.18
N MET A 219 -17.23 -3.42 5.50
CA MET A 219 -16.40 -4.47 6.10
C MET A 219 -15.56 -3.91 7.24
N LEU A 220 -14.90 -2.76 7.01
CA LEU A 220 -14.08 -2.10 8.03
C LEU A 220 -14.94 -1.70 9.24
N ILE A 221 -16.13 -1.12 9.00
CA ILE A 221 -17.06 -0.74 10.07
C ILE A 221 -17.51 -1.96 10.88
N SER A 222 -17.86 -3.06 10.20
CA SER A 222 -18.32 -4.28 10.88
C SER A 222 -17.22 -4.89 11.75
N ARG A 223 -15.99 -4.95 11.25
CA ARG A 223 -14.85 -5.56 11.96
C ARG A 223 -14.39 -4.73 13.16
N ARG A 224 -14.48 -3.40 13.09
CA ARG A 224 -14.24 -2.51 14.23
C ARG A 224 -15.18 -2.75 15.41
N ARG A 225 -16.41 -3.20 15.16
CA ARG A 225 -17.40 -3.47 16.24
C ARG A 225 -17.20 -4.82 16.92
N THR A 226 -16.43 -5.71 16.29
CA THR A 226 -16.12 -7.06 16.79
C THR A 226 -14.72 -7.17 17.38
N ALA A 227 -13.88 -6.16 17.16
CA ALA A 227 -12.56 -5.98 17.77
C ALA A 227 -12.73 -5.29 19.13
#